data_AF-A0A7S3NFJ6-F1
#
_entry.id   AF-A0A7S3NFJ6-F1
#
_cell.length_a   1.000
_cell.length_b   1.000
_cell.length_c   1.000
_cell.angle_alpha   90.00
_cell.angle_beta   90.00
_cell.angle_gamma   90.00
#
_symmetry.space_group_name_H-M   'P 1'
#
loop_
_entity.id
_entity.type
_entity.pdbx_description
1 polymer ?
#
loop_
_entity_poly.entity_id
_entity_poly.type
_entity_poly.pdbx_seq_one_letter_code
_entity_poly.pdbx_strand_id
1 'polypeptide(L)'
;MSKSRVKSYKRLKTVSKEEQKQEIERMWKLQESRIDVEENSTWYVISAEWFNQWKQWTGFNTPAPETFVDESTKESLMTSESAETGEVQEPGRIDSYDILEADEIMLFSEYNLKDNLNEGEDYVIVNPEIWEYLSSIYDGNAIARTAIRNIDSKEDNEEAKCIIEVNLVKLYLFEVPRENKQDYYEVMLASRNWDMDHIK
;
A
#
# COMPACT_ATOMS: atom_id res chain seq x y z
N MET A 1 26.39 19.31 5.34
CA MET A 1 25.71 18.06 5.78
C MET A 1 24.62 18.43 6.76
N SER A 2 23.38 18.58 6.28
CA SER A 2 22.21 18.89 7.12
C SER A 2 21.75 17.63 7.81
N LYS A 3 21.81 17.60 9.15
CA LYS A 3 21.23 16.51 9.94
C LYS A 3 19.72 16.71 9.94
N SER A 4 19.01 15.99 9.09
CA SER A 4 17.55 15.95 9.15
C SER A 4 17.15 15.39 10.52
N ARG A 5 16.46 16.21 11.33
CA ARG A 5 15.92 15.76 12.62
C ARG A 5 14.77 14.80 12.32
N VAL A 6 15.00 13.50 12.45
CA VAL A 6 13.93 12.50 12.45
C VAL A 6 13.01 12.82 13.63
N LYS A 7 11.79 13.29 13.35
CA LYS A 7 10.76 13.47 14.38
C LYS A 7 10.40 12.08 14.90
N SER A 8 10.54 11.86 16.21
CA SER A 8 10.16 10.60 16.83
C SER A 8 8.69 10.67 17.23
N TYR A 9 7.82 9.96 16.51
CA TYR A 9 6.38 9.95 16.74
C TYR A 9 5.95 9.00 17.86
N LYS A 10 6.66 8.92 18.99
CA LYS A 10 6.30 7.97 20.06
C LYS A 10 4.92 8.32 20.67
N ARG A 11 3.90 7.53 20.27
CA ARG A 11 2.50 7.48 20.74
C ARG A 11 1.77 8.82 20.73
N LEU A 12 1.22 9.19 19.56
CA LEU A 12 0.43 10.39 19.33
C LEU A 12 -1.09 10.19 19.56
N LYS A 13 -1.51 9.37 20.53
CA LYS A 13 -2.92 8.97 20.75
C LYS A 13 -3.93 10.11 21.03
N THR A 14 -3.51 11.37 21.03
CA THR A 14 -4.32 12.54 21.37
C THR A 14 -4.17 13.69 20.37
N VAL A 15 -3.94 13.39 19.08
CA VAL A 15 -3.86 14.42 18.02
C VAL A 15 -5.22 14.62 17.37
N SER A 16 -5.65 15.88 17.22
CA SER A 16 -6.94 16.20 16.59
C SER A 16 -6.99 15.80 15.11
N LYS A 17 -8.18 15.52 14.58
CA LYS A 17 -8.33 15.12 13.16
C LYS A 17 -7.82 16.19 12.20
N GLU A 18 -7.96 17.47 12.55
CA GLU A 18 -7.46 18.61 11.78
C GLU A 18 -5.93 18.66 11.75
N GLU A 19 -5.28 18.42 12.90
CA GLU A 19 -3.81 18.34 12.97
C GLU A 19 -3.28 17.13 12.20
N GLN A 20 -3.97 15.99 12.29
CA GLN A 20 -3.62 14.79 11.50
C GLN A 20 -3.69 15.06 10.00
N LYS A 21 -4.79 15.67 9.54
CA LYS A 21 -4.96 16.09 8.14
C LYS A 21 -3.81 16.98 7.69
N GLN A 22 -3.52 18.05 8.45
CA GLN A 22 -2.49 19.02 8.07
C GLN A 22 -1.09 18.39 7.97
N GLU A 23 -0.73 17.54 8.94
CA GLU A 23 0.60 16.91 8.94
C GLU A 23 0.71 15.89 7.80
N ILE A 24 -0.33 15.09 7.53
CA ILE A 24 -0.34 14.16 6.40
C ILE A 24 -0.32 14.91 5.08
N GLU A 25 -1.09 15.98 4.89
CA GLU A 25 -1.02 16.82 3.67
C GLU A 25 0.39 17.37 3.43
N ARG A 26 1.07 17.81 4.50
CA ARG A 26 2.46 18.29 4.42
C ARG A 26 3.39 17.17 3.97
N MET A 27 3.31 15.99 4.58
CA MET A 27 4.18 14.86 4.27
C MET A 27 3.88 14.28 2.88
N TRP A 28 2.61 14.27 2.47
CA TRP A 28 2.17 13.82 1.16
C TRP A 28 2.71 14.70 0.03
N LYS A 29 2.61 16.02 0.16
CA LYS A 29 3.22 16.97 -0.78
C LYS A 29 4.73 16.77 -0.90
N LEU A 30 5.40 16.47 0.21
CA LEU A 30 6.83 16.17 0.19
C LEU A 30 7.13 14.86 -0.55
N GLN A 31 6.31 13.82 -0.35
CA GLN A 31 6.42 12.57 -1.10
C GLN A 31 6.24 12.80 -2.60
N GLU A 32 5.18 13.50 -3.02
CA GLU A 32 4.90 13.81 -4.44
C GLU A 32 5.98 14.69 -5.08
N SER A 33 6.60 15.58 -4.29
CA SER A 33 7.69 16.44 -4.77
C SER A 33 9.02 15.71 -4.98
N ARG A 34 9.18 14.49 -4.43
CA ARG A 34 10.39 13.70 -4.66
C ARG A 34 10.37 13.19 -6.09
N ILE A 35 11.37 13.60 -6.85
CA ILE A 35 11.53 13.25 -8.25
C ILE A 35 11.91 11.77 -8.39
N ASP A 36 12.68 11.24 -7.44
CA ASP A 36 13.24 9.89 -7.50
C ASP A 36 12.99 9.10 -6.22
N VAL A 37 12.70 7.82 -6.39
CA VAL A 37 12.70 6.81 -5.33
C VAL A 37 14.14 6.30 -5.18
N GLU A 38 14.66 6.26 -3.95
CA GLU A 38 16.02 5.77 -3.70
C GLU A 38 16.06 4.23 -3.70
N GLU A 39 17.03 3.62 -4.39
CA GLU A 39 17.24 2.17 -4.39
C GLU A 39 17.44 1.65 -2.95
N ASN A 40 16.81 0.52 -2.62
CA ASN A 40 16.79 -0.09 -1.29
C ASN A 40 16.08 0.73 -0.19
N SER A 41 15.40 1.82 -0.53
CA SER A 41 14.55 2.53 0.42
C SER A 41 13.30 1.73 0.77
N THR A 42 12.85 1.84 2.02
CA THR A 42 11.64 1.16 2.52
C THR A 42 10.41 2.04 2.32
N TRP A 43 9.33 1.42 1.89
CA TRP A 43 8.00 2.01 1.69
C TRP A 43 6.95 1.11 2.33
N TYR A 44 5.75 1.65 2.55
CA TYR A 44 4.69 0.93 3.25
C TYR A 44 3.40 0.95 2.43
N VAL A 45 2.73 -0.21 2.40
CA VAL A 45 1.44 -0.39 1.75
C VAL A 45 0.34 -0.29 2.79
N ILE A 46 -0.69 0.51 2.50
CA ILE A 46 -1.89 0.66 3.32
C ILE A 46 -3.11 0.34 2.45
N SER A 47 -4.08 -0.41 3.00
CA SER A 47 -5.37 -0.62 2.35
C SER A 47 -6.02 0.70 1.95
N ALA A 48 -6.51 0.78 0.72
CA ALA A 48 -7.28 1.92 0.27
C ALA A 48 -8.61 2.01 1.02
N GLU A 49 -9.20 0.91 1.47
CA GLU A 49 -10.42 0.91 2.27
C GLU A 49 -10.20 1.69 3.58
N TRP A 50 -9.20 1.29 4.36
CA TRP A 50 -8.85 1.98 5.61
C TRP A 50 -8.47 3.44 5.35
N PHE A 51 -7.64 3.70 4.34
CA PHE A 51 -7.19 5.05 4.04
C PHE A 51 -8.35 5.95 3.57
N ASN A 52 -9.31 5.42 2.82
CA ASN A 52 -10.50 6.16 2.39
C ASN A 52 -11.40 6.51 3.59
N GLN A 53 -11.59 5.59 4.54
CA GLN A 53 -12.29 5.89 5.79
C GLN A 53 -11.58 7.00 6.57
N TRP A 54 -10.25 6.94 6.69
CA TRP A 54 -9.45 7.99 7.34
C TRP A 54 -9.62 9.35 6.63
N LYS A 55 -9.62 9.37 5.28
CA LYS A 55 -9.82 10.61 4.51
C LYS A 55 -11.22 11.20 4.75
N GLN A 56 -12.25 10.37 4.77
CA GLN A 56 -13.63 10.82 5.05
C GLN A 56 -13.75 11.39 6.46
N TRP A 57 -13.17 10.72 7.45
CA TRP A 57 -13.22 11.15 8.85
C TRP A 57 -12.48 12.47 9.11
N THR A 58 -11.29 12.62 8.52
CA THR A 58 -10.46 13.84 8.64
C THR A 58 -10.91 14.98 7.73
N GLY A 59 -11.71 14.69 6.69
CA GLY A 59 -11.96 15.62 5.59
C GLY A 59 -10.71 15.88 4.74
N PHE A 60 -9.79 14.91 4.66
CA PHE A 60 -8.64 15.00 3.75
C PHE A 60 -9.11 14.98 2.30
N ASN A 61 -8.58 15.87 1.47
CA ASN A 61 -9.03 16.12 0.09
C ASN A 61 -10.49 16.56 -0.11
N THR A 62 -11.29 16.77 0.94
CA THR A 62 -12.51 17.58 0.78
C THR A 62 -12.12 19.06 0.71
N PRO A 63 -12.61 19.82 -0.29
CA PRO A 63 -12.46 21.26 -0.28
C PRO A 63 -13.03 21.78 1.05
N ALA A 64 -12.33 22.73 1.67
CA ALA A 64 -12.86 23.40 2.87
C ALA A 64 -14.30 23.87 2.56
N PRO A 65 -15.24 23.78 3.51
CA PRO A 65 -16.56 24.32 3.28
C PRO A 65 -16.42 25.81 3.02
N GLU A 66 -16.45 26.20 1.75
CA GLU A 66 -16.56 27.58 1.36
C GLU A 66 -17.87 28.07 1.95
N THR A 67 -17.77 28.97 2.93
CA THR A 67 -18.89 29.72 3.46
C THR A 67 -19.39 30.68 2.39
N PHE A 68 -20.02 30.15 1.35
CA PHE A 68 -20.86 30.90 0.42
C PHE A 68 -22.08 30.05 0.10
N VAL A 69 -23.16 30.35 0.81
CA VAL A 69 -24.49 29.92 0.43
C VAL A 69 -24.80 30.64 -0.89
N ASP A 70 -24.82 29.90 -1.99
CA ASP A 70 -25.58 30.29 -3.17
C ASP A 70 -26.51 29.14 -3.56
N GLU A 71 -27.81 29.42 -3.45
CA GLU A 71 -28.91 28.48 -3.51
C GLU A 71 -29.34 28.24 -4.97
N SER A 72 -28.40 27.90 -5.86
CA SER A 72 -28.73 27.77 -7.29
C SER A 72 -28.01 26.69 -8.11
N THR A 73 -27.18 25.82 -7.52
CA THR A 73 -26.49 24.74 -8.28
C THR A 73 -26.70 23.33 -7.73
N LYS A 74 -27.83 23.08 -7.06
CA LYS A 74 -28.16 21.76 -6.48
C LYS A 74 -28.59 20.67 -7.48
N GLU A 75 -28.53 20.87 -8.80
CA GLU A 75 -29.19 19.97 -9.75
C GLU A 75 -28.29 19.13 -10.68
N SER A 76 -26.97 19.01 -10.44
CA SER A 76 -26.13 18.20 -11.35
C SER A 76 -25.07 17.29 -10.71
N LEU A 77 -25.17 16.98 -9.41
CA LEU A 77 -24.35 15.96 -8.75
C LEU A 77 -25.21 15.14 -7.78
N MET A 78 -26.19 14.43 -8.34
CA MET A 78 -27.04 13.48 -7.61
C MET A 78 -26.98 12.12 -8.30
N THR A 79 -25.84 11.45 -8.19
CA THR A 79 -25.74 9.98 -8.31
C THR A 79 -24.59 9.47 -7.45
N SER A 80 -24.78 9.54 -6.13
CA SER A 80 -24.47 8.42 -5.24
C SER A 80 -25.23 8.63 -3.93
N GLU A 81 -26.14 7.71 -3.67
CA GLU A 81 -26.96 7.63 -2.49
C GLU A 81 -26.08 7.46 -1.25
N SER A 82 -26.10 8.43 -0.34
CA SER A 82 -26.57 8.23 1.04
C SER A 82 -26.16 9.44 1.86
N ALA A 83 -27.05 10.43 1.93
CA ALA A 83 -26.99 11.45 2.96
C ALA A 83 -27.52 10.84 4.26
N GLU A 84 -26.68 10.10 4.96
CA GLU A 84 -26.85 9.88 6.40
C GLU A 84 -26.02 10.94 7.11
N THR A 85 -26.70 11.86 7.81
CA THR A 85 -26.15 12.71 8.87
C THR A 85 -25.75 11.85 10.08
N GLY A 86 -24.94 10.82 9.86
CA GLY A 86 -24.16 10.14 10.88
C GLY A 86 -22.80 10.81 10.96
N GLU A 87 -22.30 11.07 12.15
CA GLU A 87 -20.90 11.44 12.32
C GLU A 87 -20.03 10.37 11.64
N VAL A 88 -19.20 10.77 10.67
CA VAL A 88 -18.25 9.85 10.02
C VAL A 88 -17.40 9.23 11.13
N GLN A 89 -17.33 7.90 11.17
CA GLN A 89 -16.63 7.19 12.24
C GLN A 89 -15.11 7.29 12.06
N GLU A 90 -14.40 7.30 13.19
CA GLU A 90 -12.94 7.19 13.19
C GLU A 90 -12.52 5.83 12.62
N PRO A 91 -11.50 5.76 11.73
CA PRO A 91 -11.16 4.55 10.95
C PRO A 91 -10.59 3.37 11.78
N GLY A 92 -10.49 3.51 13.11
CA GLY A 92 -9.94 2.47 13.97
C GLY A 92 -8.47 2.12 13.65
N ARG A 93 -8.03 0.94 14.07
CA ARG A 93 -6.66 0.46 13.84
C ARG A 93 -6.39 0.28 12.35
N ILE A 94 -5.16 0.57 11.89
CA ILE A 94 -4.78 0.32 10.49
C ILE A 94 -4.93 -1.17 10.22
N ASP A 95 -5.82 -1.47 9.28
CA ASP A 95 -6.18 -2.81 8.85
C ASP A 95 -5.95 -2.96 7.34
N SER A 96 -5.48 -4.13 6.95
CA SER A 96 -5.15 -4.49 5.56
C SER A 96 -5.65 -5.90 5.20
N TYR A 97 -6.55 -6.52 5.98
CA TYR A 97 -7.05 -7.88 5.69
C TYR A 97 -7.72 -8.01 4.31
N ASP A 98 -8.27 -6.92 3.78
CA ASP A 98 -8.88 -6.82 2.47
C ASP A 98 -7.89 -7.06 1.32
N ILE A 99 -6.61 -6.71 1.50
CA ILE A 99 -5.55 -6.86 0.49
C ILE A 99 -4.61 -8.05 0.75
N LEU A 100 -4.76 -8.75 1.88
CA LEU A 100 -3.92 -9.89 2.25
C LEU A 100 -4.51 -11.23 1.79
N GLU A 101 -3.63 -12.18 1.47
CA GLU A 101 -4.06 -13.56 1.24
C GLU A 101 -4.54 -14.25 2.53
N ALA A 102 -5.60 -15.06 2.41
CA ALA A 102 -6.29 -15.67 3.55
C ALA A 102 -5.42 -16.64 4.38
N ASP A 103 -4.48 -17.31 3.71
CA ASP A 103 -3.68 -18.39 4.31
C ASP A 103 -2.46 -17.89 5.11
N GLU A 104 -2.19 -16.59 5.06
CA GLU A 104 -0.94 -16.01 5.59
C GLU A 104 -1.12 -15.19 6.87
N ILE A 105 -2.33 -15.17 7.42
CA ILE A 105 -2.62 -14.52 8.70
C ILE A 105 -1.81 -15.16 9.86
N MET A 106 -1.19 -16.33 9.66
CA MET A 106 -0.66 -17.15 10.76
C MET A 106 0.86 -17.30 10.88
N LEU A 107 1.68 -16.97 9.87
CA LEU A 107 3.10 -17.35 9.92
C LEU A 107 4.03 -16.28 9.30
N PHE A 108 4.69 -15.53 10.19
CA PHE A 108 5.94 -14.78 9.98
C PHE A 108 5.96 -13.68 8.90
N SER A 109 5.85 -12.41 9.35
CA SER A 109 6.44 -11.16 8.81
C SER A 109 6.41 -10.80 7.32
N GLU A 110 6.03 -11.69 6.43
CA GLU A 110 6.04 -11.54 4.99
C GLU A 110 4.60 -11.63 4.49
N TYR A 111 3.88 -10.52 4.67
CA TYR A 111 2.53 -10.36 4.16
C TYR A 111 2.52 -10.46 2.64
N ASN A 112 2.02 -11.57 2.08
CA ASN A 112 1.69 -11.62 0.66
C ASN A 112 0.34 -10.95 0.42
N LEU A 113 0.39 -10.08 -0.58
CA LEU A 113 -0.77 -9.38 -1.08
C LEU A 113 -1.51 -10.31 -2.05
N LYS A 114 -2.82 -10.13 -2.17
CA LYS A 114 -3.61 -10.78 -3.21
C LYS A 114 -3.07 -10.42 -4.59
N ASP A 115 -3.24 -11.32 -5.55
CA ASP A 115 -2.90 -11.05 -6.94
C ASP A 115 -3.79 -9.95 -7.54
N ASN A 116 -3.24 -9.20 -8.52
CA ASN A 116 -3.93 -8.20 -9.33
C ASN A 116 -4.50 -6.98 -8.57
N LEU A 117 -3.86 -6.57 -7.47
CA LEU A 117 -4.19 -5.31 -6.80
C LEU A 117 -3.61 -4.11 -7.56
N ASN A 118 -4.37 -3.01 -7.58
CA ASN A 118 -4.01 -1.76 -8.23
C ASN A 118 -3.69 -0.66 -7.20
N GLU A 119 -2.55 0.02 -7.41
CA GLU A 119 -2.22 1.22 -6.64
C GLU A 119 -3.24 2.34 -6.90
N GLY A 120 -3.70 3.00 -5.84
CA GLY A 120 -4.70 4.06 -5.87
C GLY A 120 -6.15 3.57 -5.80
N GLU A 121 -6.41 2.30 -6.11
CA GLU A 121 -7.74 1.68 -6.02
C GLU A 121 -7.84 0.75 -4.81
N ASP A 122 -6.93 -0.23 -4.72
CA ASP A 122 -6.95 -1.26 -3.67
C ASP A 122 -5.99 -0.93 -2.52
N TYR A 123 -4.89 -0.26 -2.82
CA TYR A 123 -3.91 0.15 -1.82
C TYR A 123 -3.26 1.48 -2.16
N VAL A 124 -2.61 2.09 -1.18
CA VAL A 124 -1.75 3.26 -1.36
C VAL A 124 -0.35 2.99 -0.83
N ILE A 125 0.66 3.55 -1.50
CA ILE A 125 2.05 3.47 -1.06
C ILE A 125 2.46 4.76 -0.37
N VAL A 126 3.04 4.64 0.82
CA VAL A 126 3.48 5.76 1.63
C VAL A 126 4.93 5.62 2.06
N ASN A 127 5.60 6.75 2.20
CA ASN A 127 6.95 6.81 2.72
C ASN A 127 6.99 6.49 4.24
N PRO A 128 8.19 6.25 4.81
CA PRO A 128 8.32 5.94 6.23
C PRO A 128 7.78 7.02 7.17
N GLU A 129 7.87 8.30 6.81
CA GLU A 129 7.42 9.40 7.68
C GLU A 129 5.90 9.36 7.87
N ILE A 130 5.14 9.12 6.78
CA ILE A 130 3.69 8.99 6.80
C ILE A 130 3.27 7.75 7.58
N TRP A 131 3.92 6.61 7.33
CA TRP A 131 3.62 5.35 8.03
C TRP A 131 3.86 5.48 9.54
N GLU A 132 5.03 5.98 9.95
CA GLU A 132 5.38 6.15 11.36
C GLU A 132 4.39 7.09 12.08
N TYR A 133 3.96 8.15 11.40
CA TYR A 133 2.96 9.06 11.94
C TYR A 133 1.62 8.37 12.16
N LEU A 134 1.04 7.74 11.12
CA LEU A 134 -0.26 7.09 11.20
C LEU A 134 -0.26 5.93 12.21
N SER A 135 0.76 5.07 12.15
CA SER A 135 0.89 3.92 13.07
C SER A 135 1.06 4.34 14.52
N SER A 136 1.62 5.52 14.80
CA SER A 136 1.74 6.03 16.17
C SER A 136 0.41 6.43 16.81
N ILE A 137 -0.62 6.69 15.98
CA ILE A 137 -1.96 7.11 16.38
C ILE A 137 -2.87 5.89 16.43
N TYR A 138 -2.95 5.16 15.30
CA TYR A 138 -3.94 4.12 15.08
C TYR A 138 -3.44 2.72 15.43
N ASP A 139 -2.13 2.51 15.60
CA ASP A 139 -1.52 1.17 15.63
C ASP A 139 -1.77 0.42 14.29
N GLY A 140 -1.23 -0.77 14.13
CA GLY A 140 -1.38 -1.55 12.91
C GLY A 140 -0.18 -2.42 12.61
N ASN A 141 -0.33 -3.27 11.60
CA ASN A 141 0.76 -4.09 11.10
C ASN A 141 1.33 -3.45 9.83
N ALA A 142 2.65 -3.29 9.79
CA ALA A 142 3.33 -2.75 8.63
C ALA A 142 3.40 -3.78 7.50
N ILE A 143 2.99 -3.39 6.30
CA ILE A 143 3.29 -4.11 5.06
C ILE A 143 4.42 -3.35 4.37
N ALA A 144 5.66 -3.71 4.72
CA ALA A 144 6.85 -3.06 4.19
C ALA A 144 7.20 -3.61 2.80
N ARG A 145 7.67 -2.72 1.92
CA ARG A 145 8.19 -3.00 0.58
C ARG A 145 9.49 -2.24 0.33
N THR A 146 10.26 -2.72 -0.63
CA THR A 146 11.58 -2.18 -0.95
C THR A 146 11.57 -1.61 -2.35
N ALA A 147 12.21 -0.46 -2.52
CA ALA A 147 12.48 0.08 -3.84
C ALA A 147 13.61 -0.68 -4.52
N ILE A 148 13.36 -1.18 -5.72
CA ILE A 148 14.31 -1.91 -6.56
C ILE A 148 14.57 -1.13 -7.83
N ARG A 149 15.74 -1.36 -8.44
CA ARG A 149 16.01 -0.87 -9.79
C ARG A 149 15.07 -1.56 -10.78
N ASN A 150 14.40 -0.79 -11.64
CA ASN A 150 13.58 -1.36 -12.70
C ASN A 150 14.46 -1.82 -13.86
N ILE A 151 14.92 -3.07 -13.81
CA ILE A 151 15.84 -3.65 -14.80
C ILE A 151 15.11 -3.90 -16.15
N ASP A 152 13.78 -3.96 -16.14
CA ASP A 152 12.96 -4.17 -17.34
C ASP A 152 12.65 -2.88 -18.10
N SER A 153 13.01 -1.71 -17.57
CA SER A 153 12.88 -0.47 -18.33
C SER A 153 13.82 -0.52 -19.55
N LYS A 154 13.31 -0.19 -20.74
CA LYS A 154 14.10 -0.11 -21.98
C LYS A 154 15.14 1.02 -21.98
N GLU A 155 15.32 1.68 -20.84
CA GLU A 155 16.31 2.72 -20.61
C GLU A 155 17.66 2.03 -20.37
N ASP A 156 18.77 2.64 -20.81
CA ASP A 156 20.10 2.10 -20.54
C ASP A 156 20.25 1.85 -19.03
N ASN A 157 20.92 0.76 -18.63
CA ASN A 157 21.01 0.26 -17.24
C ASN A 157 21.53 1.31 -16.22
N GLU A 158 22.12 2.41 -16.69
CA GLU A 158 22.60 3.53 -15.88
C GLU A 158 21.52 4.57 -15.52
N GLU A 159 20.42 4.65 -16.30
CA GLU A 159 19.30 5.59 -16.08
C GLU A 159 18.02 4.92 -15.57
N ALA A 160 18.04 3.60 -15.37
CA ALA A 160 16.89 2.83 -14.91
C ALA A 160 16.31 3.39 -13.59
N LYS A 161 15.06 3.87 -13.66
CA LYS A 161 14.34 4.39 -12.49
C LYS A 161 14.11 3.29 -11.45
N CYS A 162 14.11 3.68 -10.19
CA CYS A 162 13.67 2.77 -9.12
C CYS A 162 12.15 2.71 -9.07
N ILE A 163 11.62 1.51 -8.83
CA ILE A 163 10.21 1.23 -8.58
C ILE A 163 10.06 0.55 -7.23
N ILE A 164 8.88 0.64 -6.63
CA ILE A 164 8.58 -0.04 -5.38
C ILE A 164 8.07 -1.44 -5.72
N GLU A 165 8.81 -2.47 -5.33
CA GLU A 165 8.43 -3.86 -5.57
C GLU A 165 7.29 -4.22 -4.61
N VAL A 166 6.04 -4.16 -5.08
CA VAL A 166 4.86 -4.46 -4.25
C VAL A 166 4.52 -5.95 -4.23
N ASN A 167 4.62 -6.62 -5.38
CA ASN A 167 4.29 -8.03 -5.52
C ASN A 167 5.57 -8.85 -5.62
N LEU A 168 5.82 -9.66 -4.59
CA LEU A 168 6.98 -10.55 -4.55
C LEU A 168 6.70 -11.80 -5.40
N VAL A 169 7.72 -12.27 -6.11
CA VAL A 169 7.62 -13.52 -6.87
C VAL A 169 7.69 -14.71 -5.90
N LYS A 170 6.62 -15.50 -5.86
CA LYS A 170 6.55 -16.74 -5.09
C LYS A 170 7.35 -17.84 -5.78
N LEU A 171 8.46 -18.25 -5.18
CA LEU A 171 9.30 -19.34 -5.67
C LEU A 171 9.06 -20.61 -4.85
N TYR A 172 8.65 -21.68 -5.53
CA TYR A 172 8.55 -23.02 -4.93
C TYR A 172 9.80 -23.80 -5.28
N LEU A 173 10.74 -23.86 -4.34
CA LEU A 173 11.98 -24.61 -4.48
C LEU A 173 11.81 -26.02 -3.97
N PHE A 174 12.22 -27.00 -4.77
CA PHE A 174 12.17 -28.41 -4.40
C PHE A 174 13.54 -29.05 -4.55
N GLU A 175 13.96 -29.77 -3.51
CA GLU A 175 15.16 -30.61 -3.57
C GLU A 175 14.76 -32.03 -3.99
N VAL A 176 15.36 -32.51 -5.08
CA VAL A 176 15.07 -33.86 -5.62
C VAL A 176 16.25 -34.77 -5.35
N PRO A 177 16.09 -35.84 -4.56
CA PRO A 177 17.12 -36.87 -4.39
C PRO A 177 17.50 -37.46 -5.75
N ARG A 178 18.81 -37.59 -6.01
CA ARG A 178 19.32 -38.01 -7.33
C ARG A 178 18.84 -39.40 -7.78
N GLU A 179 18.39 -40.23 -6.86
CA GLU A 179 18.13 -41.65 -7.09
C GLU A 179 16.75 -41.93 -7.71
N ASN A 180 15.78 -41.01 -7.60
CA ASN A 180 14.39 -41.19 -8.09
C ASN A 180 13.89 -39.97 -8.89
N LYS A 181 14.69 -39.47 -9.84
CA LYS A 181 14.33 -38.29 -10.64
C LYS A 181 13.03 -38.48 -11.43
N GLN A 182 12.79 -39.66 -11.99
CA GLN A 182 11.69 -39.89 -12.94
C GLN A 182 10.32 -39.81 -12.25
N ASP A 183 10.13 -40.55 -11.15
CA ASP A 183 8.88 -40.57 -10.38
C ASP A 183 8.53 -39.18 -9.82
N TYR A 184 9.54 -38.39 -9.47
CA TYR A 184 9.33 -37.05 -8.94
C TYR A 184 8.85 -36.06 -10.02
N TYR A 185 9.43 -36.10 -11.22
CA TYR A 185 8.95 -35.26 -12.33
C TYR A 185 7.50 -35.60 -12.67
N GLU A 186 7.12 -36.87 -12.68
CA GLU A 186 5.73 -37.29 -12.94
C GLU A 186 4.75 -36.75 -11.88
N VAL A 187 5.13 -36.75 -10.59
CA VAL A 187 4.31 -36.20 -9.50
C VAL A 187 4.20 -34.67 -9.59
N MET A 188 5.30 -33.97 -9.87
CA MET A 188 5.28 -32.52 -10.08
C MET A 188 4.40 -32.12 -11.27
N LEU A 189 4.53 -32.82 -12.39
CA LEU A 189 3.74 -32.60 -13.61
C LEU A 189 2.25 -32.93 -13.43
N ALA A 190 1.91 -33.89 -12.58
CA ALA A 190 0.52 -34.20 -12.26
C ALA A 190 -0.13 -33.20 -11.29
N SER A 191 0.67 -32.51 -10.46
CA SER A 191 0.19 -31.59 -9.43
C SER A 191 -0.18 -30.19 -9.94
N ARG A 192 0.30 -29.81 -11.13
CA ARG A 192 -0.03 -28.56 -11.82
C ARG A 192 -0.30 -28.88 -13.29
N ASN A 193 -1.47 -28.51 -13.81
CA ASN A 193 -1.82 -28.57 -15.24
C ASN A 193 -0.88 -27.69 -16.09
N TRP A 194 0.40 -28.04 -16.18
CA TRP A 194 1.37 -27.37 -17.04
C TRP A 194 1.45 -28.12 -18.36
N ASP A 195 0.96 -27.46 -19.41
CA ASP A 195 0.95 -27.97 -20.78
C ASP A 195 2.36 -27.87 -21.38
N MET A 196 2.85 -28.99 -21.93
CA MET A 196 4.25 -29.20 -22.33
C MET A 196 4.46 -29.18 -23.85
N ASP A 197 3.50 -28.68 -24.63
CA ASP A 197 3.59 -28.61 -26.09
C ASP A 197 4.75 -27.74 -26.64
N HIS A 198 5.52 -27.08 -25.76
CA HIS A 198 6.59 -26.16 -26.16
C HIS A 198 7.99 -26.53 -25.67
N ILE A 199 8.19 -27.71 -25.07
CA ILE A 199 9.56 -28.18 -24.74
C ILE A 199 9.92 -29.37 -25.63
N LYS A 200 10.49 -29.06 -26.80
CA LYS A 200 11.25 -29.98 -27.66
C LYS A 200 12.50 -29.32 -28.19
#